data_AF-A0A8T4SI85-F1
#
_entry.id   AF-A0A8T4SI85-F1
#
_cell.length_a   1.000
_cell.length_b   1.000
_cell.length_c   1.000
_cell.angle_alpha   90.00
_cell.angle_beta   90.00
_cell.angle_gamma   90.00
#
_symmetry.space_group_name_H-M   'P 1'
#
loop_
_entity.id
_entity.type
_entity.pdbx_description
1 polymer ?
#
loop_
_entity_poly.entity_id
_entity_poly.type
_entity_poly.pdbx_seq_one_letter_code
_entity_poly.pdbx_strand_id
1 'polypeptide(L)'
;MRPEIERWLLQSEEELSTAEVCFKGEKWFAVAFWCQQAVEKALKALFMLKKKESPGTTHSLTYLARETKIPKEFSNFAASLTKEYYLSRYPDASEDVPFKIYTKENFE
;
A
#
# COMPACT_ATOMS: atom_id res chain seq x y z
N MET A 1 2.71 -13.82 18.96
CA MET A 1 1.99 -12.63 18.43
C MET A 1 0.49 -12.93 18.47
N ARG A 2 -0.41 -11.94 18.57
CA ARG A 2 -1.86 -12.22 18.55
C ARG A 2 -2.25 -12.77 17.16
N PRO A 3 -3.07 -13.85 17.04
CA PRO A 3 -3.38 -14.47 15.74
C PRO A 3 -3.97 -13.50 14.71
N GLU A 4 -4.71 -12.49 15.16
CA GLU A 4 -5.22 -11.43 14.29
C GLU A 4 -4.08 -10.65 13.61
N ILE A 5 -3.05 -10.24 14.35
CA ILE A 5 -1.91 -9.47 13.82
C ILE A 5 -1.14 -10.30 12.79
N GLU A 6 -0.97 -11.59 13.07
CA GLU A 6 -0.31 -12.54 12.16
C GLU A 6 -1.04 -12.66 10.82
N ARG A 7 -2.37 -12.73 10.82
CA ARG A 7 -3.16 -12.75 9.58
C ARG A 7 -2.93 -11.50 8.73
N TRP A 8 -2.84 -10.33 9.36
CA TRP A 8 -2.56 -9.08 8.64
C TRP A 8 -1.14 -9.06 8.05
N LEU A 9 -0.14 -9.57 8.77
CA LEU A 9 1.23 -9.67 8.25
C LEU A 9 1.35 -10.69 7.11
N LEU A 10 0.77 -11.88 7.26
CA LEU A 10 0.76 -12.89 6.20
C LEU A 10 0.11 -12.36 4.92
N GLN A 11 -1.00 -11.63 5.05
CA GLN A 11 -1.64 -11.01 3.87
C GLN A 11 -0.76 -9.92 3.25
N SER A 12 -0.05 -9.13 4.08
CA SER A 12 0.91 -8.14 3.59
C SER A 12 2.04 -8.76 2.78
N GLU A 13 2.55 -9.91 3.20
CA GLU A 13 3.61 -10.65 2.51
C GLU A 13 3.12 -11.19 1.17
N GLU A 14 1.92 -11.76 1.13
CA GLU A 14 1.31 -12.24 -0.12
C GLU A 14 1.02 -11.10 -1.10
N GLU A 15 0.63 -9.93 -0.62
CA GLU A 15 0.41 -8.74 -1.47
C GLU A 15 1.71 -8.18 -2.04
N LEU A 16 2.80 -8.24 -1.28
CA LEU A 16 4.12 -7.90 -1.80
C LEU A 16 4.56 -8.91 -2.88
N SER A 17 4.39 -10.22 -2.63
CA SER A 17 4.62 -11.28 -3.63
C SER A 17 3.79 -11.05 -4.90
N THR A 18 2.52 -10.66 -4.74
CA THR A 18 1.64 -10.32 -5.86
C THR A 18 2.16 -9.12 -6.65
N ALA A 19 2.67 -8.08 -5.97
CA ALA A 19 3.29 -6.92 -6.61
C ALA A 19 4.51 -7.33 -7.47
N GLU A 20 5.33 -8.27 -7.00
CA GLU A 20 6.46 -8.81 -7.76
C GLU A 20 6.02 -9.58 -9.02
N VAL A 21 4.94 -10.35 -8.94
CA VAL A 21 4.36 -11.02 -10.10
C VAL A 21 3.86 -10.00 -11.12
N CYS A 22 3.16 -8.95 -10.66
CA CYS A 22 2.71 -7.86 -11.52
C CYS A 22 3.88 -7.11 -12.17
N PHE A 23 4.98 -6.91 -11.44
CA PHE A 23 6.18 -6.26 -11.94
C PHE A 23 6.80 -7.07 -13.07
N LYS A 24 6.97 -8.39 -12.87
CA LYS A 24 7.46 -9.32 -13.91
C LYS A 24 6.53 -9.39 -15.12
N GLY A 25 5.21 -9.24 -14.90
CA GLY A 25 4.20 -9.20 -15.94
C GLY A 25 3.98 -7.82 -16.57
N GLU A 26 4.81 -6.83 -16.24
CA GLU A 26 4.75 -5.45 -16.73
C GLU A 26 3.37 -4.80 -16.54
N LYS A 27 2.69 -5.15 -15.42
CA LYS A 27 1.39 -4.58 -15.03
C LYS A 27 1.60 -3.45 -14.02
N TRP A 28 2.25 -2.38 -14.46
CA TRP A 28 2.76 -1.30 -13.62
C TRP A 28 1.71 -0.66 -12.70
N PHE A 29 0.51 -0.35 -13.21
CA PHE A 29 -0.58 0.19 -12.37
C PHE A 29 -0.95 -0.78 -11.23
N ALA A 30 -0.93 -2.08 -11.50
CA ALA A 30 -1.23 -3.11 -10.51
C ALA A 30 -0.09 -3.25 -9.49
N VAL A 31 1.17 -3.03 -9.89
CA VAL A 31 2.30 -2.97 -8.94
C VAL A 31 2.07 -1.85 -7.93
N ALA A 32 1.73 -0.64 -8.38
CA ALA A 32 1.44 0.49 -7.49
C ALA A 32 0.30 0.16 -6.50
N PHE A 33 -0.77 -0.46 -6.99
CA PHE A 33 -1.89 -0.92 -6.17
C PHE A 33 -1.45 -1.94 -5.10
N TRP A 34 -0.76 -3.01 -5.51
CA TRP A 34 -0.37 -4.08 -4.59
C TRP A 34 0.71 -3.65 -3.58
N CYS A 35 1.64 -2.79 -3.98
CA CYS A 35 2.59 -2.17 -3.05
C CYS A 35 1.87 -1.34 -1.98
N GLN A 36 0.87 -0.53 -2.35
CA GLN A 36 0.09 0.21 -1.37
C GLN A 36 -0.67 -0.73 -0.42
N GLN A 37 -1.30 -1.78 -0.96
CA GLN A 37 -2.02 -2.76 -0.15
C GLN A 37 -1.08 -3.42 0.86
N ALA A 38 0.06 -3.95 0.42
CA ALA A 38 1.04 -4.58 1.30
C ALA A 38 1.43 -3.64 2.47
N VAL A 39 1.82 -2.40 2.17
CA VAL A 39 2.18 -1.41 3.20
C VAL A 39 1.01 -1.11 4.14
N GLU A 40 -0.22 -1.04 3.64
CA GLU A 40 -1.42 -0.84 4.45
C GLU A 40 -1.60 -1.96 5.48
N LYS A 41 -1.49 -3.22 5.06
CA LYS A 41 -1.66 -4.38 5.94
C LYS A 41 -0.55 -4.45 6.99
N ALA A 42 0.70 -4.21 6.59
CA ALA A 42 1.83 -4.13 7.51
C ALA A 42 1.63 -3.03 8.56
N LEU A 43 1.19 -1.83 8.15
CA LEU A 43 0.94 -0.73 9.08
C LEU A 43 -0.28 -0.99 10.00
N LYS A 44 -1.32 -1.67 9.50
CA LYS A 44 -2.45 -2.10 10.34
C LYS A 44 -2.02 -3.13 11.38
N ALA A 45 -1.20 -4.10 11.00
CA ALA A 45 -0.57 -5.05 11.94
C ALA A 45 0.23 -4.32 13.02
N LEU A 46 1.07 -3.37 12.63
CA LEU A 46 1.85 -2.54 13.56
C LEU A 46 0.96 -1.71 14.49
N PHE A 47 -0.13 -1.14 13.97
CA PHE A 47 -1.12 -0.40 14.75
C PHE A 47 -1.73 -1.30 15.83
N MET A 48 -2.24 -2.47 15.45
CA MET A 48 -2.82 -3.43 16.39
C MET A 48 -1.80 -3.90 17.43
N LEU A 49 -0.53 -4.04 17.06
CA LEU A 49 0.53 -4.40 18.00
C LEU A 49 0.75 -3.29 19.05
N LYS A 50 0.79 -2.02 18.62
CA LYS A 50 1.09 -0.87 19.48
C LYS A 50 -0.10 -0.40 20.32
N LYS A 51 -1.29 -0.37 19.73
CA LYS A 51 -2.50 0.24 20.30
C LYS A 51 -3.44 -0.77 20.95
N LYS A 52 -3.26 -2.07 20.67
CA LYS A 52 -4.10 -3.17 21.15
C LYS A 52 -5.58 -3.08 20.71
N GLU A 53 -5.84 -2.33 19.63
CA GLU A 53 -7.16 -2.17 19.02
C GLU A 53 -7.04 -2.16 17.48
N SER A 54 -8.16 -2.28 16.78
CA SER A 54 -8.20 -2.24 15.30
C SER A 54 -8.25 -0.80 14.79
N PRO A 55 -7.49 -0.45 13.73
CA PRO A 55 -7.59 0.86 13.07
C PRO A 55 -8.86 1.01 12.20
N GLY A 56 -9.72 -0.01 12.13
CA GLY A 56 -10.95 0.01 11.32
C GLY A 56 -10.70 -0.06 9.81
N THR A 57 -11.65 0.42 9.03
CA THR A 57 -11.69 0.31 7.55
C THR A 57 -10.91 1.42 6.83
N THR A 58 -9.89 2.01 7.46
CA THR A 58 -9.07 3.07 6.85
C THR A 58 -8.13 2.53 5.78
N HIS A 59 -7.92 3.30 4.71
CA HIS A 59 -6.91 3.07 3.67
C HIS A 59 -5.83 4.15 3.64
N SER A 60 -5.86 5.08 4.59
CA SER A 60 -4.90 6.19 4.65
C SER A 60 -3.59 5.70 5.27
N LEU A 61 -2.56 5.51 4.45
CA LEU A 61 -1.23 5.17 4.95
C LEU A 61 -0.66 6.31 5.80
N THR A 62 -0.97 7.56 5.49
CA THR A 62 -0.54 8.73 6.26
C THR A 62 -1.11 8.73 7.68
N TYR A 63 -2.39 8.39 7.84
CA TYR A 63 -3.01 8.17 9.14
C TYR A 63 -2.31 7.03 9.89
N LEU A 64 -2.19 5.86 9.26
CA LEU A 64 -1.58 4.69 9.91
C LEU A 64 -0.11 4.94 10.30
N ALA A 65 0.67 5.58 9.44
CA ALA A 65 2.06 5.97 9.69
C ALA A 65 2.19 6.91 10.91
N ARG A 66 1.31 7.92 11.00
CA ARG A 66 1.27 8.85 12.14
C ARG A 66 0.93 8.11 13.43
N GLU A 67 -0.12 7.29 13.43
CA GLU A 67 -0.57 6.59 14.63
C GLU A 67 0.40 5.53 15.12
N THR A 68 1.13 4.90 14.19
CA THR A 68 2.17 3.92 14.49
C THR A 68 3.53 4.55 14.76
N LYS A 69 3.71 5.86 14.54
CA LYS A 69 4.98 6.59 14.76
C LYS A 69 6.17 5.93 14.03
N ILE A 70 6.00 5.59 12.76
CA ILE A 70 7.11 5.11 11.93
C ILE A 70 8.15 6.24 11.72
N PRO A 71 9.42 5.90 11.41
CA PRO A 71 10.43 6.91 11.06
C PRO A 71 9.94 7.85 9.95
N LYS A 72 10.30 9.13 10.07
CA LYS A 72 9.80 10.21 9.19
C LYS A 72 10.13 9.97 7.71
N GLU A 73 11.24 9.30 7.42
CA GLU A 73 11.63 8.88 6.07
C GLU A 73 10.55 8.02 5.39
N PHE A 74 9.88 7.14 6.13
CA PHE A 74 8.79 6.32 5.61
C PHE A 74 7.45 7.05 5.54
N SER A 75 7.24 8.12 6.33
CA SER A 75 6.01 8.91 6.29
C SER A 75 5.83 9.63 4.95
N ASN A 76 6.91 10.14 4.36
CA ASN A 76 6.86 10.75 3.03
C ASN A 76 6.51 9.71 1.96
N PHE A 77 7.10 8.52 2.06
CA PHE A 77 6.78 7.40 1.18
C PHE A 77 5.32 6.96 1.30
N ALA A 78 4.77 6.87 2.51
CA ALA A 78 3.36 6.56 2.74
C ALA A 78 2.40 7.57 2.09
N ALA A 79 2.75 8.86 2.09
CA ALA A 79 1.98 9.91 1.42
C ALA A 79 2.00 9.76 -0.11
N SER A 80 3.19 9.55 -0.69
CA SER A 80 3.36 9.30 -2.12
C SER A 80 2.58 8.05 -2.56
N LEU A 81 2.74 6.93 -1.85
CA LEU A 81 2.08 5.67 -2.19
C LEU A 81 0.54 5.74 -2.06
N THR A 82 0.02 6.56 -1.13
CA THR A 82 -1.44 6.83 -1.04
C THR A 82 -1.97 7.53 -2.28
N LYS A 83 -1.19 8.45 -2.87
CA LYS A 83 -1.53 9.12 -4.13
C LYS A 83 -1.52 8.13 -5.30
N GLU A 84 -0.47 7.31 -5.41
CA GLU A 84 -0.36 6.28 -6.46
C GLU A 84 -1.51 5.26 -6.38
N TYR A 85 -1.97 4.92 -5.19
CA TYR A 85 -3.12 4.05 -5.00
C TYR A 85 -4.44 4.64 -5.50
N TYR A 86 -4.60 5.96 -5.45
CA TYR A 86 -5.76 6.61 -6.04
C TYR A 86 -5.67 6.58 -7.57
N LEU A 87 -4.52 7.01 -8.11
CA LEU A 87 -4.27 7.08 -9.56
C LEU A 87 -4.31 5.71 -10.24
N SER A 88 -3.83 4.65 -9.60
CA SER A 88 -3.82 3.29 -10.16
C SER A 88 -5.22 2.66 -10.32
N ARG A 89 -6.25 3.21 -9.66
CA ARG A 89 -7.59 2.59 -9.61
C ARG A 89 -8.65 3.33 -10.38
N TYR A 90 -8.57 4.65 -10.41
CA TYR A 90 -9.67 5.51 -10.87
C TYR A 90 -9.36 6.07 -12.27
N PRO A 91 -10.13 5.66 -13.31
CA PRO A 91 -10.00 6.19 -14.66
C PRO A 91 -10.17 7.71 -14.79
N ASP A 92 -10.86 8.32 -13.83
CA ASP A 92 -11.14 9.76 -13.75
C ASP A 92 -10.12 10.53 -12.90
N ALA A 93 -9.11 9.86 -12.34
CA ALA A 93 -8.08 10.51 -11.52
C ALA A 93 -6.97 11.22 -12.35
N SER A 94 -7.01 11.08 -13.67
CA SER A 94 -5.99 11.56 -14.61
C SER A 94 -6.56 11.78 -16.02
N GLU A 95 -5.74 12.29 -16.94
CA GLU A 95 -6.15 12.57 -18.33
C GLU A 95 -6.44 11.31 -19.17
N ASP A 96 -5.88 10.16 -18.78
CA ASP A 96 -6.15 8.86 -19.41
C ASP A 96 -6.35 7.78 -18.33
N VAL A 97 -6.62 6.56 -18.77
CA VAL A 97 -6.85 5.39 -17.90
C VAL A 97 -5.55 4.86 -17.28
N PRO A 98 -5.58 4.28 -16.06
CA PRO A 98 -4.36 3.96 -15.31
C PRO A 98 -3.38 3.06 -16.06
N PHE A 99 -3.86 2.01 -16.74
CA PHE A 99 -2.97 1.06 -17.44
C PHE A 99 -2.16 1.68 -18.58
N LYS A 100 -2.54 2.87 -19.08
CA LYS A 100 -1.77 3.60 -20.09
C LYS A 100 -0.81 4.63 -19.51
N ILE A 101 -1.09 5.14 -18.32
CA ILE A 101 -0.25 6.15 -17.65
C ILE A 101 0.92 5.50 -16.94
N TYR A 102 0.67 4.34 -16.33
CA TYR A 102 1.71 3.54 -15.72
C TYR A 102 2.40 2.70 -16.80
N THR A 103 3.49 3.25 -17.34
CA THR A 103 4.41 2.58 -18.26
C THR A 103 5.73 2.28 -17.55
N LYS A 104 6.60 1.50 -18.20
CA LYS A 104 7.93 1.19 -17.65
C LYS A 104 8.76 2.46 -17.42
N GLU A 105 8.64 3.43 -18.32
CA GLU A 105 9.36 4.70 -18.30
C GLU A 105 8.91 5.63 -17.17
N ASN A 106 7.65 5.49 -16.74
CA ASN A 106 7.02 6.36 -15.73
C ASN A 106 6.95 5.69 -14.35
N PHE A 107 7.44 4.46 -14.20
CA PHE A 107 7.32 3.66 -12.98
C PHE A 107 8.59 3.69 -12.08
N GLU A 108 9.70 4.25 -12.56
CA GLU A 108 10.99 4.36 -11.81
C GLU A 108 11.01 5.51 -10.79
#